data_AF-A0A7W1JD34-F1
#
_entry.id   AF-A0A7W1JD34-F1
#
_cell.length_a   1.000
_cell.length_b   1.000
_cell.length_c   1.000
_cell.angle_alpha   90.00
_cell.angle_beta   90.00
_cell.angle_gamma   90.00
#
_symmetry.space_group_name_H-M   'P 1'
#
loop_
_entity.id
_entity.type
_entity.pdbx_description
1 polymer ?
#
loop_
_entity_poly.entity_id
_entity_poly.type
_entity_poly.pdbx_seq_one_letter_code
_entity_poly.pdbx_strand_id
1 'polypeptide(L)'
;MKTINELFKTMEARDGAAIRVLFAPDGRLVSTSRHDNTQTTRVLTPDAFAKLAAETKEPYIERMIDAEVRVSGDLATVCGRYDFHVGEKLTNCGMNAFQLIRTADGWKIIHIASTIETKGCERRKSKHNRSRKLGMNVTESVFVYVSGDAMTFRSDDF
;
A
#
# COMPACT_ATOMS: atom_id res chain seq x y z
N MET A 1 -11.87 -1.90 -3.16
CA MET A 1 -11.24 -2.78 -2.13
C MET A 1 -11.30 -4.28 -2.43
N LYS A 2 -12.31 -4.83 -3.12
CA LYS A 2 -12.42 -6.28 -3.38
C LYS A 2 -11.13 -6.94 -3.90
N THR A 3 -10.56 -6.47 -5.01
CA THR A 3 -9.34 -7.02 -5.61
C THR A 3 -8.12 -6.98 -4.68
N ILE A 4 -7.96 -5.91 -3.90
CA ILE A 4 -6.85 -5.79 -2.92
C ILE A 4 -7.05 -6.80 -1.78
N ASN A 5 -8.28 -6.94 -1.28
CA ASN A 5 -8.57 -7.93 -0.24
C ASN A 5 -8.41 -9.37 -0.75
N GLU A 6 -8.73 -9.62 -2.03
CA GLU A 6 -8.45 -10.90 -2.68
C GLU A 6 -6.94 -11.15 -2.77
N LEU A 7 -6.14 -10.13 -3.12
CA LEU A 7 -4.68 -10.26 -3.11
C LEU A 7 -4.18 -10.71 -1.73
N PHE A 8 -4.64 -10.06 -0.66
CA PHE A 8 -4.25 -10.42 0.70
C PHE A 8 -4.64 -11.86 1.07
N LYS A 9 -5.85 -12.29 0.72
CA LYS A 9 -6.30 -13.67 0.94
C LYS A 9 -5.47 -14.68 0.16
N THR A 10 -5.12 -14.37 -1.09
CA THR A 10 -4.33 -15.28 -1.93
C THR A 10 -2.88 -15.38 -1.47
N MET A 11 -2.32 -14.30 -0.91
CA MET A 11 -1.02 -14.33 -0.24
C MET A 11 -1.02 -15.21 1.02
N GLU A 12 -2.06 -15.09 1.85
CA GLU A 12 -2.23 -15.91 3.05
C GLU A 12 -2.40 -17.39 2.67
N ALA A 13 -3.16 -17.67 1.60
CA ALA A 13 -3.32 -19.01 1.05
C ALA A 13 -2.08 -19.54 0.31
N ARG A 14 -1.07 -18.70 0.07
CA ARG A 14 0.11 -19.00 -0.77
C ARG A 14 -0.25 -19.45 -2.19
N ASP A 15 -1.37 -18.96 -2.71
CA ASP A 15 -1.86 -19.29 -4.04
C ASP A 15 -1.25 -18.35 -5.08
N GLY A 16 -0.05 -18.71 -5.55
CA GLY A 16 0.64 -17.95 -6.59
C GLY A 16 -0.13 -17.86 -7.92
N ALA A 17 -0.97 -18.83 -8.26
CA ALA A 17 -1.75 -18.77 -9.51
C ALA A 17 -2.85 -17.70 -9.39
N ALA A 18 -3.57 -17.70 -8.26
CA ALA A 18 -4.59 -16.68 -7.99
C ALA A 18 -3.99 -15.28 -7.86
N ILE A 19 -2.82 -15.13 -7.25
CA ILE A 19 -2.10 -13.84 -7.20
C ILE A 19 -1.90 -13.29 -8.61
N ARG A 20 -1.40 -14.08 -9.56
CA ARG A 20 -1.13 -13.64 -10.95
C ARG A 20 -2.38 -13.08 -11.62
N VAL A 21 -3.53 -13.72 -11.43
CA VAL A 21 -4.81 -13.32 -12.05
C VAL A 21 -5.27 -11.93 -11.58
N LEU A 22 -4.83 -11.47 -10.42
CA LEU A 22 -5.23 -10.16 -9.88
C LEU A 22 -4.45 -8.98 -10.51
N PHE A 23 -3.33 -9.25 -11.18
CA PHE A 23 -2.51 -8.22 -11.82
C PHE A 23 -2.80 -8.09 -13.31
N ALA A 24 -2.55 -6.90 -13.86
CA ALA A 24 -2.37 -6.72 -15.29
C ALA A 24 -1.01 -7.34 -15.72
N PRO A 25 -0.84 -7.74 -16.99
CA PRO A 25 0.40 -8.39 -17.46
C PRO A 25 1.68 -7.62 -17.13
N ASP A 26 1.67 -6.29 -17.30
CA ASP A 26 2.81 -5.41 -17.04
C ASP A 26 2.78 -4.77 -15.64
N GLY A 27 2.07 -5.40 -14.71
CA GLY A 27 2.01 -4.94 -13.32
C GLY A 27 3.39 -4.80 -12.70
N ARG A 28 3.56 -3.88 -11.74
CA ARG A 28 4.81 -3.75 -10.99
C ARG A 28 4.58 -3.57 -9.50
N LEU A 29 5.46 -4.17 -8.72
CA LEU A 29 5.54 -3.95 -7.28
C LEU A 29 6.89 -3.32 -6.98
N VAL A 30 6.87 -2.14 -6.37
CA VAL A 30 8.05 -1.38 -6.00
C VAL A 30 8.01 -1.17 -4.49
N SER A 31 9.05 -1.61 -3.79
CA SER A 31 9.19 -1.42 -2.35
C SER A 31 10.46 -0.65 -2.05
N THR A 32 10.35 0.36 -1.20
CA THR A 32 11.50 1.07 -0.64
C THR A 32 11.72 0.66 0.80
N SER A 33 12.98 0.56 1.20
CA SER A 33 13.35 0.33 2.60
C SER A 33 14.56 1.18 2.96
N ARG A 34 14.76 1.45 4.25
CA ARG A 34 15.93 2.16 4.75
C ARG A 34 16.62 1.35 5.83
N HIS A 35 17.92 1.14 5.67
CA HIS A 35 18.80 0.51 6.66
C HIS A 35 20.04 1.37 6.83
N ASP A 36 20.39 1.75 8.06
CA ASP A 36 21.56 2.59 8.39
C ASP A 36 21.73 3.81 7.45
N ASN A 37 20.67 4.61 7.34
CA ASN A 37 20.55 5.77 6.43
C ASN A 37 20.65 5.49 4.93
N THR A 38 20.89 4.25 4.51
CA THR A 38 20.90 3.86 3.10
C THR A 38 19.51 3.46 2.64
N GLN A 39 18.99 4.14 1.62
CA GLN A 39 17.73 3.78 0.98
C GLN A 39 17.99 2.73 -0.10
N THR A 40 17.20 1.67 -0.10
CA THR A 40 17.20 0.65 -1.14
C THR A 40 15.82 0.53 -1.76
N THR A 41 15.81 0.15 -3.04
CA THR A 41 14.59 -0.11 -3.80
C THR A 41 14.63 -1.53 -4.32
N ARG A 42 13.51 -2.23 -4.21
CA ARG A 42 13.29 -3.53 -4.83
C ARG A 42 12.10 -3.43 -5.78
N VAL A 43 12.25 -4.01 -6.95
CA VAL A 43 11.20 -4.10 -7.98
C VAL A 43 10.90 -5.57 -8.24
N LEU A 44 9.62 -5.93 -8.25
CA LEU A 44 9.14 -7.27 -8.59
C LEU A 44 8.08 -7.18 -9.69
N THR A 45 8.09 -8.18 -10.56
CA THR A 45 6.96 -8.50 -11.43
C THR A 45 5.88 -9.27 -10.63
N PRO A 46 4.63 -9.32 -11.12
CA PRO A 46 3.58 -10.15 -10.52
C PRO A 46 4.00 -11.62 -10.42
N ASP A 47 4.68 -12.14 -11.43
CA ASP A 47 5.19 -13.52 -11.42
C ASP A 47 6.24 -13.76 -10.34
N ALA A 48 7.20 -12.84 -10.20
CA ALA A 48 8.23 -12.95 -9.17
C ALA A 48 7.62 -12.86 -7.77
N PHE A 49 6.65 -11.96 -7.59
CA PHE A 49 5.93 -11.83 -6.32
C PHE A 49 5.09 -13.07 -5.99
N ALA A 50 4.32 -13.56 -6.96
CA ALA A 50 3.52 -14.77 -6.83
C ALA A 50 4.38 -15.99 -6.49
N LYS A 51 5.57 -16.11 -7.08
CA LYS A 51 6.53 -17.17 -6.75
C LYS A 51 7.00 -17.06 -5.30
N LEU A 52 7.41 -15.86 -4.85
CA LEU A 52 7.84 -15.64 -3.46
C LEU A 52 6.73 -15.99 -2.45
N ALA A 53 5.50 -15.54 -2.73
CA ALA A 53 4.35 -15.83 -1.87
C ALA A 53 3.95 -17.32 -1.87
N ALA A 54 4.21 -18.06 -2.95
CA ALA A 54 3.94 -19.50 -3.00
C ALA A 54 5.02 -20.33 -2.29
N GLU A 55 6.28 -19.89 -2.35
CA GLU A 55 7.44 -20.65 -1.84
C GLU A 55 7.79 -20.34 -0.37
N THR A 56 7.14 -19.34 0.24
CA THR A 56 7.36 -19.00 1.65
C THR A 56 6.92 -20.14 2.59
N LYS A 57 7.72 -20.37 3.64
CA LYS A 57 7.42 -21.38 4.68
C LYS A 57 6.16 -21.05 5.46
N GLU A 58 6.02 -19.78 5.83
CA GLU A 58 4.90 -19.25 6.60
C GLU A 58 4.11 -18.26 5.73
N PRO A 59 2.78 -18.22 5.86
CA PRO A 59 1.92 -17.38 5.03
C PRO A 59 2.21 -15.89 5.24
N TYR A 60 2.01 -15.11 4.17
CA TYR A 60 2.04 -13.66 4.24
C TYR A 60 0.65 -13.15 4.59
N ILE A 61 0.54 -12.43 5.71
CA ILE A 61 -0.72 -11.86 6.19
C ILE A 61 -0.56 -10.35 6.23
N GLU A 62 -1.29 -9.67 5.36
CA GLU A 62 -1.24 -8.22 5.22
C GLU A 62 -2.60 -7.59 5.49
N ARG A 63 -2.61 -6.48 6.23
CA ARG A 63 -3.84 -5.73 6.52
C ARG A 63 -3.61 -4.24 6.33
N MET A 64 -4.52 -3.62 5.59
CA MET A 64 -4.56 -2.16 5.44
C MET A 64 -5.28 -1.51 6.62
N ILE A 65 -4.72 -0.41 7.12
CA ILE A 65 -5.18 0.41 8.22
C ILE A 65 -5.48 1.81 7.65
N ASP A 66 -6.70 2.30 7.86
CA ASP A 66 -7.16 3.64 7.45
C ASP A 66 -6.92 3.92 5.94
N ALA A 67 -7.30 2.99 5.07
CA ALA A 67 -7.13 3.13 3.63
C ALA A 67 -8.05 4.23 3.06
N GLU A 68 -7.45 5.15 2.29
CA GLU A 68 -8.16 6.10 1.45
C GLU A 68 -8.32 5.53 0.04
N VAL A 69 -9.52 5.68 -0.53
CA VAL A 69 -9.86 5.20 -1.87
C VAL A 69 -10.28 6.38 -2.73
N ARG A 70 -9.65 6.52 -3.90
CA ARG A 70 -10.03 7.48 -4.94
C ARG A 70 -10.29 6.75 -6.24
N VAL A 71 -11.39 7.09 -6.92
CA VAL A 71 -11.79 6.47 -8.18
C VAL A 71 -12.11 7.57 -9.19
N SER A 72 -11.57 7.44 -10.41
CA SER A 72 -11.87 8.31 -11.54
C SER A 72 -12.01 7.46 -12.80
N GLY A 73 -13.25 7.31 -13.28
CA GLY A 73 -13.57 6.41 -14.39
C GLY A 73 -13.08 4.98 -14.12
N ASP A 74 -12.19 4.51 -14.99
CA ASP A 74 -11.62 3.16 -14.95
C ASP A 74 -10.28 3.08 -14.22
N LEU A 75 -9.89 4.13 -13.49
CA LEU A 75 -8.72 4.15 -12.60
C LEU A 75 -9.16 4.21 -11.14
N ALA A 76 -8.55 3.39 -10.29
CA ALA A 76 -8.65 3.49 -8.84
C ALA A 76 -7.28 3.56 -8.20
N THR A 77 -7.13 4.47 -7.24
CA THR A 77 -5.95 4.58 -6.38
C THR A 77 -6.36 4.33 -4.94
N VAL A 78 -5.66 3.44 -4.26
CA VAL A 78 -5.88 3.14 -2.83
C VAL A 78 -4.58 3.33 -2.09
N CYS A 79 -4.56 4.19 -1.08
CA CYS A 79 -3.37 4.44 -0.28
C CYS A 79 -3.69 4.29 1.21
N GLY A 80 -2.76 3.78 2.00
CA GLY A 80 -2.97 3.64 3.44
C GLY A 80 -1.85 2.92 4.15
N ARG A 81 -1.85 3.04 5.47
CA ARG A 81 -0.91 2.31 6.32
C ARG A 81 -1.21 0.82 6.23
N TYR A 82 -0.21 -0.04 6.37
CA TYR A 82 -0.41 -1.48 6.51
C TYR A 82 0.44 -2.06 7.65
N ASP A 83 0.01 -3.21 8.14
CA ASP A 83 0.87 -4.14 8.87
C ASP A 83 1.03 -5.44 8.07
N PHE A 84 2.19 -6.07 8.22
CA PHE A 84 2.56 -7.28 7.49
C PHE A 84 3.19 -8.29 8.44
N HIS A 85 2.64 -9.48 8.39
CA HIS A 85 3.05 -10.61 9.19
C HIS A 85 3.52 -11.76 8.30
N VAL A 86 4.47 -12.52 8.84
CA VAL A 86 4.88 -13.82 8.30
C VAL A 86 4.48 -14.86 9.35
N GLY A 87 3.46 -15.65 9.03
CA GLY A 87 2.72 -16.43 10.02
C GLY A 87 2.12 -15.50 11.09
N GLU A 88 2.33 -15.81 12.36
CA GLU A 88 1.81 -14.99 13.47
C GLU A 88 2.68 -13.75 13.77
N LYS A 89 3.92 -13.71 13.25
CA LYS A 89 4.91 -12.69 13.61
C LYS A 89 4.74 -11.42 12.78
N LEU A 90 4.53 -10.29 13.45
CA LEU A 90 4.65 -8.96 12.82
C LEU A 90 6.11 -8.74 12.40
N THR A 91 6.36 -8.55 11.10
CA THR A 91 7.71 -8.37 10.56
C THR A 91 7.99 -6.94 10.14
N ASN A 92 7.00 -6.28 9.54
CA ASN A 92 7.12 -4.93 9.05
C ASN A 92 5.75 -4.28 8.90
N CYS A 93 5.78 -2.99 8.66
CA CYS A 93 4.65 -2.15 8.38
C CYS A 93 5.09 -1.11 7.34
N GLY A 94 4.17 -0.30 6.87
CA GLY A 94 4.52 0.69 5.86
C GLY A 94 3.32 1.45 5.35
N MET A 95 3.56 2.29 4.36
CA MET A 95 2.53 2.81 3.49
C MET A 95 2.44 1.91 2.26
N ASN A 96 1.23 1.60 1.84
CA ASN A 96 0.98 1.03 0.53
C ASN A 96 0.20 2.01 -0.32
N ALA A 97 0.52 2.03 -1.61
CA ALA A 97 -0.24 2.70 -2.65
C ALA A 97 -0.49 1.71 -3.79
N PHE A 98 -1.75 1.31 -3.95
CA PHE A 98 -2.23 0.48 -5.04
C PHE A 98 -2.82 1.35 -6.15
N GLN A 99 -2.51 1.01 -7.38
CA GLN A 99 -3.19 1.52 -8.57
C GLN A 99 -3.83 0.36 -9.31
N LEU A 100 -5.10 0.51 -9.64
CA LEU A 100 -5.91 -0.49 -10.33
C LEU A 100 -6.57 0.12 -11.55
N ILE A 101 -6.72 -0.68 -12.60
CA ILE A 101 -7.54 -0.35 -13.76
C ILE A 101 -8.73 -1.29 -13.87
N ARG A 102 -9.85 -0.80 -14.38
CA ARG A 102 -10.98 -1.65 -14.75
C ARG A 102 -10.75 -2.21 -16.15
N THR A 103 -10.86 -3.53 -16.30
CA THR A 103 -10.86 -4.22 -17.59
C THR A 103 -12.19 -4.94 -17.81
N ALA A 104 -12.36 -5.58 -18.97
CA ALA A 104 -13.51 -6.44 -19.23
C ALA A 104 -13.64 -7.60 -18.20
N ASP A 105 -12.52 -8.05 -17.65
CA ASP A 105 -12.44 -9.12 -16.63
C ASP A 105 -12.50 -8.58 -15.19
N GLY A 106 -12.82 -7.29 -15.02
CA GLY A 106 -12.88 -6.61 -13.73
C GLY A 106 -11.63 -5.81 -13.37
N TRP A 107 -11.51 -5.44 -12.10
CA TRP A 107 -10.38 -4.61 -11.63
C TRP A 107 -9.09 -5.42 -11.56
N LYS A 108 -8.02 -4.90 -12.16
CA LYS A 108 -6.67 -5.46 -12.15
C LYS A 108 -5.68 -4.50 -11.52
N ILE A 109 -4.73 -5.02 -10.75
CA ILE A 109 -3.65 -4.24 -10.16
C ILE A 109 -2.59 -3.97 -11.23
N ILE A 110 -2.29 -2.70 -11.48
CA ILE A 110 -1.22 -2.28 -12.40
C ILE A 110 0.04 -1.84 -11.65
N HIS A 111 -0.10 -1.35 -10.42
CA HIS A 111 1.05 -0.92 -9.63
C HIS A 111 0.80 -1.05 -8.14
N ILE A 112 1.85 -1.43 -7.42
CA ILE A 112 1.93 -1.35 -5.96
C ILE A 112 3.23 -0.63 -5.63
N ALA A 113 3.14 0.48 -4.90
CA ALA A 113 4.29 1.11 -4.26
C ALA A 113 4.18 0.92 -2.74
N SER A 114 5.29 0.57 -2.09
CA SER A 114 5.31 0.35 -0.64
C SER A 114 6.55 0.94 0.02
N THR A 115 6.41 1.39 1.26
CA THR A 115 7.53 1.50 2.19
C THR A 115 7.60 0.25 3.04
N ILE A 116 8.80 -0.20 3.39
CA ILE A 116 9.06 -1.29 4.33
C ILE A 116 9.77 -0.69 5.54
N GLU A 117 9.06 -0.65 6.65
CA GLU A 117 9.52 -0.12 7.93
C GLU A 117 9.49 -1.25 8.96
N THR A 118 10.61 -1.44 9.67
CA THR A 118 10.76 -2.46 10.74
C THR A 118 10.57 -1.88 12.14
N LYS A 119 10.38 -0.56 12.24
CA LYS A 119 10.15 0.19 13.47
C LYS A 119 8.82 0.94 13.35
N GLY A 120 8.20 1.28 14.48
CA GLY A 120 6.95 2.05 14.48
C GLY A 120 5.73 1.27 13.95
N CYS A 121 5.79 -0.07 13.99
CA CYS A 121 4.70 -0.95 13.55
C CYS A 121 3.65 -1.23 14.63
N GLU A 122 3.79 -0.63 15.79
CA GLU A 122 2.78 -0.69 16.84
C GLU A 122 1.48 -0.08 16.32
N ARG A 123 0.37 -0.81 16.46
CA ARG A 123 -0.95 -0.33 16.08
C ARG A 123 -1.23 0.99 16.81
N ARG A 124 -1.15 2.13 16.09
CA ARG A 124 -1.84 3.34 16.54
C ARG A 124 -3.33 2.97 16.60
N LYS A 125 -3.91 2.94 17.78
CA LYS A 125 -5.37 2.86 17.93
C LYS A 125 -5.95 4.00 17.10
N SER A 126 -6.81 3.68 16.12
CA SER A 126 -7.37 4.68 15.21
C SER A 126 -7.97 5.83 16.02
N LYS A 127 -7.65 7.07 15.65
CA LYS A 127 -8.15 8.29 16.33
C LYS A 127 -9.65 8.53 16.09
N HIS A 128 -10.37 7.56 15.52
CA HIS A 128 -11.78 7.68 15.15
C HIS A 128 -12.74 7.76 16.36
N ASN A 129 -12.23 7.82 17.60
CA ASN A 129 -13.04 7.96 18.82
C ASN A 129 -12.69 9.17 19.70
N ARG A 130 -12.07 10.23 19.15
CA ARG A 130 -11.81 11.49 19.89
C ARG A 130 -12.41 12.75 19.27
N SER A 131 -13.51 12.64 18.52
CA SER A 131 -14.36 13.81 18.27
C SER A 131 -15.41 13.93 19.37
N ARG A 132 -15.01 14.50 20.52
CA ARG A 132 -15.87 15.32 21.38
C ARG A 132 -15.01 16.02 22.44
N LYS A 133 -15.03 17.35 22.37
CA LYS A 133 -14.43 18.34 23.29
C LYS A 133 -12.91 18.49 23.21
N LEU A 134 -12.44 19.48 22.45
CA LEU A 134 -12.11 20.81 22.99
C LEU A 134 -11.75 21.71 21.80
N GLY A 135 -12.31 22.91 21.75
CA GLY A 135 -11.97 23.90 20.73
C GLY A 135 -10.52 24.34 20.91
N MET A 136 -9.72 24.18 19.87
CA MET A 136 -8.40 24.80 19.71
C MET A 136 -8.12 24.91 18.21
N ASN A 137 -7.90 26.15 17.77
CA ASN A 137 -7.47 26.48 16.41
C ASN A 137 -6.17 25.74 16.08
N VAL A 138 -6.18 24.96 14.99
CA VAL A 138 -4.96 24.43 14.40
C VAL A 138 -4.86 25.03 13.01
N THR A 139 -3.89 25.92 12.81
CA THR A 139 -3.41 26.30 11.49
C THR A 139 -2.75 25.09 10.87
N GLU A 140 -3.49 24.33 10.08
CA GLU A 140 -2.96 23.35 9.14
C GLU A 140 -3.07 23.91 7.73
N SER A 141 -1.94 24.01 7.06
CA SER A 141 -1.81 24.06 5.60
C SER A 141 -0.57 23.21 5.30
N VAL A 142 -0.58 22.33 4.30
CA VAL A 142 -0.88 22.66 2.91
C VAL A 142 -1.60 21.51 2.20
N PHE A 143 -2.70 21.86 1.52
CA PHE A 143 -3.19 21.13 0.36
C PHE A 143 -2.53 21.70 -0.89
N VAL A 144 -2.13 20.86 -1.85
CA VAL A 144 -1.97 21.32 -3.23
C VAL A 144 -2.85 20.47 -4.14
N TYR A 145 -3.93 21.09 -4.61
CA TYR A 145 -4.64 20.67 -5.82
C TYR A 145 -3.89 21.27 -7.01
N VAL A 146 -3.51 20.45 -8.00
CA VAL A 146 -2.98 20.97 -9.26
C VAL A 146 -4.10 21.04 -10.28
N SER A 147 -4.67 22.23 -10.45
CA SER A 147 -5.31 22.64 -11.70
C SER A 147 -4.68 23.96 -12.12
N GLY A 148 -3.91 23.93 -13.22
CA GLY A 148 -3.38 25.12 -13.89
C GLY A 148 -2.32 25.88 -13.09
N ASP A 149 -1.06 25.47 -13.28
CA ASP A 149 0.18 26.17 -12.95
C ASP A 149 0.37 26.75 -11.53
N ALA A 150 1.02 25.93 -10.69
CA ALA A 150 2.09 26.40 -9.81
C ALA A 150 2.95 25.20 -9.36
N MET A 151 4.17 25.11 -9.90
CA MET A 151 5.27 24.52 -9.13
C MET A 151 5.60 25.51 -8.02
N THR A 152 5.55 25.07 -6.77
CA THR A 152 6.67 25.34 -5.86
C THR A 152 6.66 24.37 -4.69
N PHE A 153 7.87 24.07 -4.29
CA PHE A 153 8.33 22.96 -3.49
C PHE A 153 9.27 23.56 -2.40
N ARG A 154 9.56 22.75 -1.38
CA ARG A 154 10.45 22.92 -0.21
C ARG A 154 9.90 23.60 1.05
N SER A 155 10.14 22.92 2.18
CA SER A 155 11.23 23.44 3.02
C SER A 155 12.53 22.63 2.92
N ASP A 156 12.56 21.48 2.21
CA ASP A 156 13.75 20.87 1.56
C ASP A 156 13.44 19.61 0.66
N ASP A 157 12.25 19.48 0.06
CA ASP A 157 11.86 18.49 -1.01
C ASP A 157 12.01 17.00 -0.75
N PHE A 158 12.10 16.60 0.52
CA PHE A 158 11.80 15.25 0.99
C PHE A 158 11.21 15.30 2.39
#